data_AF-A0A4R1WPV1-F1
#
_entry.id   AF-A0A4R1WPV1-F1
#
_cell.length_a   1.000
_cell.length_b   1.000
_cell.length_c   1.000
_cell.angle_alpha   90.00
_cell.angle_beta   90.00
_cell.angle_gamma   90.00
#
_symmetry.space_group_name_H-M   'P 1'
#
loop_
_entity.id
_entity.type
_entity.pdbx_description
1 polymer ?
#
loop_
_entity_poly.entity_id
_entity_poly.type
_entity_poly.pdbx_seq_one_letter_code
_entity_poly.pdbx_strand_id
1 'polypeptide(L)'
;MNKLGWKKTRITLIETGRVRLDAQEAGVLADAYQLPRRERAALMELTELAGIRSLADELAWVASHKFRKTTATILDEAGHSARQVADQLGHSRTSTTLDDYIGRKVRNPAAAEALDAALRPIHEDDRQVPEGPGH
;
A
#
# COMPACT_ATOMS: atom_id res chain seq x y z
N MET A 1 22.91 -22.48 -26.35
CA MET A 1 22.90 -22.16 -24.92
C MET A 1 23.48 -20.76 -24.72
N ASN A 2 22.88 -19.92 -23.88
CA ASN A 2 23.49 -18.64 -23.51
C ASN A 2 24.74 -18.90 -22.65
N LYS A 3 25.87 -18.27 -22.98
CA LYS A 3 27.15 -18.39 -22.25
C LYS A 3 27.02 -18.08 -20.74
N LEU A 4 26.00 -17.31 -20.37
CA LEU A 4 25.73 -16.83 -19.00
C LEU A 4 24.90 -17.81 -18.16
N GLY A 5 24.25 -18.83 -18.74
CA GLY A 5 23.32 -19.70 -18.01
C GLY A 5 22.03 -19.02 -17.50
N TRP A 6 21.83 -17.73 -17.79
CA TRP A 6 20.65 -16.97 -17.35
C TRP A 6 19.43 -17.20 -18.25
N LYS A 7 18.23 -17.10 -17.65
CA LYS A 7 16.96 -17.14 -18.37
C LYS A 7 16.88 -15.99 -19.39
N LYS A 8 16.38 -16.25 -20.60
CA LYS A 8 16.21 -15.23 -21.67
C LYS A 8 15.47 -13.99 -21.17
N THR A 9 14.43 -14.17 -20.36
CA THR A 9 13.66 -13.07 -19.75
C THR A 9 14.53 -12.12 -18.94
N ARG A 10 15.49 -12.64 -18.15
CA ARG A 10 16.40 -11.79 -17.35
C ARG A 10 17.29 -10.94 -18.25
N ILE A 11 17.83 -11.55 -19.30
CA ILE A 11 18.70 -10.86 -20.26
C ILE A 11 17.93 -9.74 -20.97
N THR A 12 16.71 -10.01 -21.44
CA THR A 12 15.85 -8.96 -22.03
C THR A 12 15.54 -7.83 -21.05
N LEU A 13 15.34 -8.12 -19.76
CA LEU A 13 15.11 -7.08 -18.76
C LEU A 13 16.34 -6.19 -18.55
N ILE A 14 17.54 -6.77 -18.59
CA ILE A 14 18.81 -6.04 -18.51
C ILE A 14 19.02 -5.20 -19.78
N GLU A 15 18.89 -5.81 -20.96
CA GLU A 15 19.07 -5.14 -22.26
C GLU A 15 18.12 -3.95 -22.44
N THR A 16 16.92 -4.05 -21.89
CA THR A 16 15.93 -2.96 -21.96
C THR A 16 15.96 -2.01 -20.77
N GLY A 17 16.94 -2.13 -19.87
CA GLY A 17 17.13 -1.25 -18.71
C GLY A 17 16.03 -1.33 -17.65
N ARG A 18 15.24 -2.41 -17.64
CA ARG A 18 14.14 -2.61 -16.67
C ARG A 18 14.62 -3.18 -15.33
N VAL A 19 15.85 -3.70 -15.31
CA VAL A 19 16.50 -4.25 -14.11
C VAL A 19 17.94 -3.77 -14.10
N ARG A 20 18.44 -3.37 -12.92
CA ARG A 20 19.84 -2.99 -12.72
C ARG A 20 20.71 -4.24 -12.59
N LEU A 21 21.94 -4.14 -13.08
CA LEU A 21 22.97 -5.14 -12.84
C LEU A 21 23.55 -4.95 -11.44
N ASP A 22 23.90 -6.06 -10.78
CA ASP A 22 24.79 -6.01 -9.63
C ASP A 22 26.26 -6.18 -10.06
N ALA A 23 27.18 -5.91 -9.14
CA ALA A 23 28.63 -5.96 -9.42
C ALA A 23 29.12 -7.36 -9.83
N GLN A 24 28.51 -8.43 -9.32
CA GLN A 24 28.87 -9.79 -9.68
C GLN A 24 28.39 -10.11 -11.10
N GLU A 25 27.16 -9.73 -11.43
CA GLU A 25 26.56 -9.89 -12.76
C GLU A 25 27.30 -9.08 -13.83
N ALA A 26 27.71 -7.85 -13.51
CA ALA A 26 28.55 -7.04 -14.37
C ALA A 26 29.91 -7.71 -14.65
N GLY A 27 30.53 -8.32 -13.63
CA GLY A 27 31.75 -9.10 -13.80
C GLY A 27 31.56 -10.32 -14.72
N VAL A 28 30.50 -11.09 -14.50
CA VAL A 28 30.16 -12.25 -15.34
C VAL A 28 29.90 -11.84 -16.80
N LEU A 29 29.25 -10.70 -17.02
CA LEU A 29 29.07 -10.15 -18.38
C LEU A 29 30.41 -9.73 -18.99
N ALA A 30 31.25 -9.02 -18.25
CA ALA A 30 32.56 -8.60 -18.72
C ALA A 30 33.42 -9.81 -19.16
N ASP A 31 33.39 -10.90 -18.38
CA ASP A 31 34.14 -12.11 -18.68
C ASP A 31 33.52 -12.88 -19.87
N ALA A 32 32.19 -13.00 -19.92
CA ALA A 32 31.50 -13.72 -21.00
C ALA A 32 31.68 -13.06 -22.38
N TYR A 33 31.76 -11.73 -22.40
CA TYR A 33 32.00 -10.93 -23.61
C TYR A 33 33.48 -10.57 -23.81
N GLN A 34 34.38 -11.01 -22.92
CA GLN A 34 35.82 -10.77 -23.00
C GLN A 34 36.15 -9.27 -23.12
N LEU A 35 35.47 -8.44 -22.33
CA LEU A 35 35.63 -7.00 -22.41
C LEU A 35 37.07 -6.58 -22.07
N PRO A 36 37.67 -5.66 -22.85
CA PRO A 36 39.00 -5.15 -22.55
C PRO A 36 38.98 -4.38 -21.23
N ARG A 37 40.14 -4.33 -20.56
CA ARG A 37 40.28 -3.78 -19.18
C ARG A 37 39.61 -2.41 -18.98
N ARG A 38 39.70 -1.52 -19.97
CA ARG A 38 39.09 -0.18 -19.93
C ARG A 38 37.55 -0.26 -19.91
N GLU A 39 36.96 -1.06 -20.78
CA GLU A 39 35.51 -1.25 -20.87
C GLU A 39 34.96 -1.98 -19.65
N ARG A 40 35.70 -2.98 -19.15
CA ARG A 40 35.40 -3.64 -17.88
C ARG A 40 35.35 -2.62 -16.74
N ALA A 41 36.35 -1.74 -16.63
CA ALA A 41 36.37 -0.72 -15.59
C ALA A 41 35.16 0.22 -15.70
N ALA A 42 34.84 0.69 -16.91
CA ALA A 42 33.67 1.54 -17.15
C ALA A 42 32.34 0.85 -16.80
N LEU A 43 32.18 -0.44 -17.15
CA LEU A 43 30.98 -1.21 -16.80
C LEU A 43 30.80 -1.34 -15.29
N MET A 44 31.89 -1.61 -14.56
CA MET A 44 31.85 -1.72 -13.10
C MET A 44 31.51 -0.38 -12.45
N GLU A 45 32.13 0.72 -12.90
CA GLU A 45 31.84 2.07 -12.42
C GLU A 45 30.38 2.46 -12.64
N LEU A 46 29.84 2.23 -13.84
CA LEU A 46 28.42 2.47 -14.15
C LEU A 46 27.49 1.61 -13.28
N THR A 47 27.90 0.37 -12.99
CA THR A 47 27.14 -0.54 -12.12
C THR A 47 27.13 -0.05 -10.67
N GLU A 48 28.26 0.42 -10.16
CA GLU A 48 28.36 1.02 -8.83
C GLU A 48 27.51 2.27 -8.72
N LEU A 49 27.57 3.17 -9.71
CA LEU A 49 26.73 4.37 -9.77
C LEU A 49 25.23 4.02 -9.81
N ALA A 50 24.84 3.01 -10.60
CA ALA A 50 23.46 2.53 -10.66
C ALA A 50 23.00 1.83 -9.36
N GLY A 51 23.96 1.29 -8.59
CA GLY A 51 23.73 0.68 -7.28
C GLY A 51 23.52 1.70 -6.16
N ILE A 52 23.84 2.98 -6.37
CA ILE A 52 23.56 4.05 -5.41
C ILE A 52 22.05 4.12 -5.18
N ARG A 53 21.66 4.06 -3.90
CA ARG A 53 20.26 4.14 -3.50
C ARG A 53 19.66 5.46 -3.98
N SER A 54 18.62 5.34 -4.80
CA SER A 54 17.85 6.46 -5.34
C SER A 54 16.57 6.67 -4.54
N LEU A 55 15.93 7.84 -4.71
CA LEU A 55 14.60 8.11 -4.18
C LEU A 55 13.57 7.05 -4.59
N ALA A 56 13.69 6.51 -5.82
CA ALA A 56 12.82 5.44 -6.29
C ALA A 56 12.99 4.14 -5.46
N ASP A 57 14.19 3.86 -4.96
CA ASP A 57 14.48 2.70 -4.11
C ASP A 57 13.97 2.91 -2.68
N GLU A 58 13.98 4.15 -2.19
CA GLU A 58 13.38 4.54 -0.91
C GLU A 58 11.86 4.45 -0.96
N LEU A 59 11.25 4.80 -2.10
CA LEU A 59 9.81 4.73 -2.32
C LEU A 59 9.36 3.38 -2.92
N ALA A 60 10.23 2.37 -2.99
CA ALA A 60 9.89 1.06 -3.53
C ALA A 60 8.72 0.38 -2.77
N TRP A 61 8.50 0.74 -1.51
CA TRP A 61 7.36 0.27 -0.71
C TRP A 61 6.02 0.93 -1.12
N VAL A 62 6.06 2.07 -1.83
CA VAL A 62 4.89 2.81 -2.34
C VAL A 62 4.39 2.14 -3.62
N ALA A 63 3.83 0.94 -3.48
CA ALA A 63 3.13 0.29 -4.57
C ALA A 63 1.89 1.10 -4.99
N SER A 64 1.41 0.91 -6.23
CA SER A 64 0.20 1.59 -6.72
C SER A 64 -1.01 1.40 -5.80
N HIS A 65 -1.09 0.25 -5.12
CA HIS A 65 -2.14 -0.01 -4.12
C HIS A 65 -2.01 0.87 -2.87
N LYS A 66 -0.78 1.11 -2.37
CA LYS A 66 -0.52 2.01 -1.23
C LYS A 66 -0.85 3.45 -1.61
N PHE A 67 -0.41 3.90 -2.79
CA PHE A 67 -0.72 5.24 -3.30
C PHE A 67 -2.24 5.47 -3.42
N ARG A 68 -2.97 4.50 -3.98
CA ARG A 68 -4.45 4.57 -4.06
C ARG A 68 -5.09 4.65 -2.67
N LYS A 69 -4.58 3.91 -1.67
CA LYS A 69 -5.08 4.01 -0.29
C LYS A 69 -4.83 5.39 0.32
N THR A 70 -3.62 5.91 0.19
CA THR A 70 -3.28 7.27 0.64
C THR A 70 -4.17 8.32 -0.01
N THR A 71 -4.40 8.22 -1.31
CA THR A 71 -5.32 9.12 -2.05
C THR A 71 -6.74 9.06 -1.47
N ALA A 72 -7.25 7.86 -1.20
CA ALA A 72 -8.58 7.69 -0.63
C ALA A 72 -8.70 8.26 0.78
N THR A 73 -7.69 8.07 1.63
CA THR A 73 -7.64 8.64 2.97
C THR A 73 -7.66 10.17 2.93
N ILE A 74 -6.86 10.79 2.07
CA ILE A 74 -6.84 12.26 1.92
C ILE A 74 -8.22 12.79 1.50
N LEU A 75 -8.88 12.13 0.54
CA LEU A 75 -10.21 12.56 0.08
C LEU A 75 -11.29 12.35 1.14
N ASP A 76 -11.25 11.26 1.89
CA ASP A 76 -12.15 11.01 3.02
C ASP A 76 -11.95 12.04 4.15
N GLU A 77 -10.71 12.38 4.47
CA GLU A 77 -10.39 13.42 5.45
C GLU A 77 -10.83 14.81 5.00
N ALA A 78 -10.80 15.08 3.69
CA ALA A 78 -11.36 16.30 3.10
C ALA A 78 -12.91 16.31 3.02
N GLY A 79 -13.58 15.25 3.49
CA GLY A 79 -15.05 15.18 3.57
C GLY A 79 -15.74 14.70 2.28
N HIS A 80 -15.00 14.14 1.32
CA HIS A 80 -15.63 13.53 0.15
C HIS A 80 -16.39 12.26 0.55
N SER A 81 -17.56 12.07 -0.08
CA SER A 81 -18.33 10.84 0.09
C SER A 81 -17.61 9.63 -0.51
N ALA A 82 -17.89 8.44 0.01
CA ALA A 82 -17.34 7.19 -0.52
C ALA A 82 -17.59 7.01 -2.03
N ARG A 83 -18.70 7.56 -2.55
CA ARG A 83 -19.00 7.57 -4.00
C ARG A 83 -18.02 8.43 -4.79
N GLN A 84 -17.79 9.66 -4.36
CA GLN A 84 -16.84 10.57 -5.02
C GLN A 84 -15.41 10.01 -4.98
N VAL A 85 -15.03 9.39 -3.86
CA VAL A 85 -13.74 8.69 -3.76
C VAL A 85 -13.68 7.49 -4.70
N ALA A 86 -14.74 6.69 -4.80
CA ALA A 86 -14.82 5.57 -5.74
C ALA A 86 -14.68 6.02 -7.20
N ASP A 87 -15.34 7.11 -7.58
CA ASP A 87 -15.27 7.68 -8.92
C ASP A 87 -13.82 8.12 -9.25
N GLN A 88 -13.14 8.76 -8.30
CA GLN A 88 -11.73 9.17 -8.46
C GLN A 88 -10.75 7.98 -8.56
N LEU A 89 -11.07 6.86 -7.91
CA LEU A 89 -10.26 5.64 -7.96
C LEU A 89 -10.62 4.72 -9.15
N GLY A 90 -11.70 5.04 -9.89
CA GLY A 90 -12.21 4.22 -10.99
C GLY A 90 -12.88 2.92 -10.54
N HIS A 91 -13.43 2.88 -9.32
CA HIS A 91 -14.13 1.71 -8.81
C HIS A 91 -15.57 1.65 -9.34
N SER A 92 -15.95 0.54 -9.97
CA SER A 92 -17.31 0.31 -10.48
C SER A 92 -18.35 0.12 -9.38
N ARG A 93 -17.93 -0.30 -8.18
CA ARG A 93 -18.79 -0.44 -7.00
C ARG A 93 -18.28 0.44 -5.87
N THR A 94 -19.15 1.30 -5.36
CA THR A 94 -18.85 2.18 -4.23
C THR A 94 -18.49 1.42 -2.95
N SER A 95 -19.02 0.18 -2.77
CA SER A 95 -18.74 -0.66 -1.61
C SER A 95 -17.26 -1.00 -1.48
N THR A 96 -16.53 -1.21 -2.58
CA THR A 96 -15.08 -1.49 -2.55
C THR A 96 -14.29 -0.36 -1.91
N THR A 97 -14.66 0.90 -2.19
CA THR A 97 -14.01 2.04 -1.54
C THR A 97 -14.37 2.12 -0.06
N LEU A 98 -15.66 1.94 0.26
CA LEU A 98 -16.13 2.01 1.64
C LEU A 98 -15.47 0.94 2.52
N ASP A 99 -15.34 -0.29 2.02
CA ASP A 99 -14.84 -1.43 2.77
C ASP A 99 -13.31 -1.44 2.90
N ASP A 100 -12.58 -1.13 1.83
CA ASP A 100 -11.12 -1.32 1.77
C ASP A 100 -10.30 -0.03 1.89
N TYR A 101 -10.90 1.13 1.58
CA TYR A 101 -10.19 2.40 1.40
C TYR A 101 -10.59 3.49 2.39
N ILE A 102 -11.77 3.40 3.02
CA ILE A 102 -12.23 4.34 4.04
C ILE A 102 -11.98 3.73 5.43
N GLY A 103 -11.25 4.47 6.28
CA GLY A 103 -11.04 4.06 7.66
C GLY A 103 -12.34 4.15 8.45
N ARG A 104 -12.69 3.11 9.21
CA ARG A 104 -13.79 3.20 10.18
C ARG A 104 -13.39 4.19 11.29
N LYS A 105 -13.84 5.44 11.18
CA LYS A 105 -13.70 6.48 12.22
C LYS A 105 -14.61 6.12 13.41
N VAL A 106 -14.29 5.06 14.16
CA VAL A 106 -15.15 4.53 15.23
C VAL A 106 -14.98 5.34 16.51
N ARG A 107 -15.68 6.48 16.57
CA ARG A 107 -16.55 6.83 17.70
C ARG A 107 -17.81 7.46 17.09
N ASN A 108 -18.97 6.89 17.39
CA ASN A 108 -20.25 7.43 16.98
C ASN A 108 -21.05 7.84 18.23
N PRO A 109 -20.80 9.04 18.78
CA PRO A 109 -21.51 9.54 19.96
C PRO A 109 -23.02 9.60 19.74
N ALA A 110 -23.46 9.94 18.52
CA ALA A 110 -24.88 9.99 18.18
C ALA A 110 -25.55 8.61 18.25
N ALA A 111 -24.86 7.54 17.81
CA ALA A 111 -25.35 6.18 17.98
C ALA A 111 -25.37 5.75 19.45
N ALA A 112 -24.38 6.17 20.25
CA ALA A 112 -24.36 5.90 21.69
C ALA A 112 -25.51 6.62 22.43
N GLU A 113 -25.77 7.88 22.11
CA GLU A 113 -26.90 8.66 22.65
C GLU A 113 -28.26 8.06 22.24
N ALA A 114 -28.38 7.63 20.97
CA ALA A 114 -29.60 6.97 20.50
C ALA A 114 -29.84 5.62 21.21
N LEU A 115 -28.77 4.85 21.47
CA LEU A 115 -28.88 3.60 22.22
C LEU A 115 -29.22 3.86 23.70
N ASP A 116 -28.60 4.86 24.31
CA ASP A 116 -28.84 5.23 25.72
C ASP A 116 -30.29 5.69 25.92
N ALA A 117 -30.82 6.51 25.01
CA ALA A 117 -32.22 6.94 25.05
C ALA A 117 -33.21 5.76 24.90
N ALA A 118 -32.88 4.76 24.10
CA ALA A 118 -33.72 3.59 23.87
C ALA A 118 -33.70 2.58 25.05
N LEU A 119 -32.58 2.48 25.76
CA LEU A 119 -32.40 1.50 26.85
C LEU A 119 -32.77 2.05 28.24
N ARG A 120 -32.81 3.37 28.43
CA ARG A 120 -33.17 4.05 29.68
C ARG A 120 -34.49 3.58 30.33
N PRO A 121 -35.59 3.35 29.58
CA PRO A 121 -36.87 2.93 30.17
C PRO A 121 -36.82 1.53 30.77
N ILE A 122 -35.98 0.65 30.21
CA ILE A 122 -35.84 -0.75 30.64
C ILE A 122 -35.16 -0.83 32.02
N HIS A 123 -34.29 0.13 32.34
CA HIS A 123 -33.60 0.22 33.63
C HIS A 123 -34.39 0.96 34.72
N GLU A 124 -35.52 1.58 34.37
CA GLU A 124 -36.41 2.29 35.31
C GLU A 124 -37.54 1.38 35.80
N ASP A 125 -38.07 0.49 34.95
CA ASP A 125 -39.07 -0.53 35.35
C ASP A 125 -38.53 -1.53 36.40
N ASP A 126 -37.25 -1.90 36.35
CA ASP A 126 -36.61 -2.82 37.31
C ASP A 126 -36.31 -2.16 38.69
N ARG A 127 -36.47 -0.84 38.83
CA ARG A 127 -36.21 -0.09 40.07
C ARG A 127 -37.47 0.23 40.88
N GLN A 128 -38.65 -0.23 40.47
CA GLN A 128 -39.85 -0.11 41.28
C GLN A 128 -39.72 -1.05 42.50
N VAL A 129 -39.27 -0.51 43.62
CA VAL A 129 -39.23 -1.19 44.93
C VAL A 129 -40.64 -1.69 45.24
N PRO A 130 -40.85 -2.98 45.58
CA PRO A 130 -42.17 -3.47 45.92
C PRO A 130 -42.69 -2.70 47.13
N GLU A 131 -43.88 -2.10 46.99
CA GLU A 131 -44.56 -1.49 48.13
C GLU A 131 -44.75 -2.56 49.21
N GLY A 132 -44.03 -2.39 50.33
CA GLY A 132 -44.15 -3.28 51.49
C GLY A 132 -45.57 -3.22 52.03
N PRO A 133 -46.09 -4.32 52.61
CA PRO A 133 -47.48 -4.36 53.05
C PRO A 133 -47.68 -3.35 54.19
N GLY A 134 -48.47 -2.32 53.90
CA GLY A 134 -49.02 -1.41 54.91
C GLY A 134 -50.10 -2.13 55.72
N HIS A 135 -50.02 -1.92 57.04
CA HIS A 135 -50.91 -2.33 58.15
C HIS A 135 -52.17 -3.15 57.86
#